data_AF-A0A972US96-F1
#
_entry.id   AF-A0A972US96-F1
#
_cell.length_a   1.000
_cell.length_b   1.000
_cell.length_c   1.000
_cell.angle_alpha   90.00
_cell.angle_beta   90.00
_cell.angle_gamma   90.00
#
_symmetry.space_group_name_H-M   'P 1'
#
loop_
_entity.id
_entity.type
_entity.pdbx_description
1 polymer ?
#
loop_
_entity_poly.entity_id
_entity_poly.type
_entity_poly.pdbx_seq_one_letter_code
_entity_poly.pdbx_strand_id
1 'polypeptide(L)'
;MKYRLLLLIIILTIGYSWQSLGQWYNDPENHQCLKCHSHPTYTFHNSLMDSEEKRLMNPFFILDTLTLNAGVHKQFDCMDCHSYEYESYPHNSELKLEPLATCLDCHGGDDTFATYQFEKIDEEVRKSIHFDVYGEHFTCSKCHSQHTYAATARNSNNVLEIVNYSNQMCLSCHNDMKKYMLVSEHGNPELVEVHDRLPNQEL
;
A
#
# COMPACT_ATOMS: atom_id res chain seq x y z
N MET A 1 6.11 54.10 -25.17
CA MET A 1 6.65 52.74 -25.43
C MET A 1 7.82 52.36 -24.48
N LYS A 2 7.73 52.65 -23.18
CA LYS A 2 8.74 52.21 -22.18
C LYS A 2 8.16 51.45 -20.98
N TYR A 3 6.82 51.36 -20.87
CA TYR A 3 6.13 50.68 -19.77
C TYR A 3 5.52 49.33 -20.13
N ARG A 4 5.58 48.91 -21.40
CA ARG A 4 5.10 47.57 -21.83
C ARG A 4 6.13 46.46 -21.67
N LEU A 5 7.42 46.80 -21.47
CA LEU A 5 8.48 45.81 -21.29
C LEU A 5 8.62 45.33 -19.82
N LEU A 6 8.10 46.09 -18.86
CA LEU A 6 8.20 45.77 -17.43
C LEU A 6 7.15 44.75 -16.96
N LEU A 7 6.06 44.56 -17.72
CA LEU A 7 5.02 43.57 -17.43
C LEU A 7 5.37 42.15 -17.87
N LEU A 8 6.37 41.98 -18.74
CA LEU A 8 6.79 40.66 -19.25
C LEU A 8 7.89 40.00 -18.40
N ILE A 9 8.56 40.75 -17.52
CA ILE A 9 9.64 40.20 -16.67
C ILE A 9 9.12 39.74 -15.30
N ILE A 10 7.96 40.23 -14.85
CA ILE A 10 7.38 39.83 -13.55
C ILE A 10 6.60 38.51 -13.63
N ILE A 11 6.20 38.06 -14.82
CA ILE A 11 5.46 36.79 -15.01
C ILE A 11 6.41 35.57 -15.02
N LEU A 12 7.73 35.78 -15.11
CA LEU A 12 8.72 34.71 -15.28
C LEU A 12 9.35 34.19 -13.97
N THR A 13 8.95 34.69 -12.80
CA THR A 13 9.55 34.28 -11.50
C THR A 13 8.58 33.70 -10.48
N ILE A 14 7.31 33.48 -10.85
CA ILE A 14 6.36 32.71 -10.04
C ILE A 14 5.91 31.45 -10.80
N GLY A 15 6.86 30.85 -11.53
CA GLY A 15 6.87 29.41 -11.73
C GLY A 15 7.56 28.75 -10.54
N TYR A 16 7.11 29.05 -9.31
CA TYR A 16 7.38 28.11 -8.23
C TYR A 16 6.62 26.86 -8.62
N SER A 17 7.35 25.87 -9.12
CA SER A 17 6.90 24.50 -9.08
C SER A 17 6.36 24.26 -7.68
N TRP A 18 5.03 24.18 -7.57
CA TRP A 18 4.43 23.48 -6.45
C TRP A 18 4.93 22.05 -6.57
N GLN A 19 6.05 21.77 -5.90
CA GLN A 19 6.32 20.43 -5.45
C GLN A 19 5.24 20.11 -4.41
N SER A 20 4.04 19.73 -4.85
CA SER A 20 3.27 18.76 -4.08
C SER A 20 3.95 17.40 -4.25
N LEU A 21 5.22 17.30 -3.85
CA LEU A 21 5.82 16.00 -3.58
C LEU A 21 5.08 15.54 -2.33
N GLY A 22 4.21 14.53 -2.45
CA GLY A 22 3.37 14.01 -1.37
C GLY A 22 4.15 13.79 -0.08
N GLN A 23 4.15 14.79 0.80
CA GLN A 23 4.75 14.74 2.13
C GLN A 23 3.70 14.32 3.18
N TRP A 24 2.60 13.70 2.74
CA TRP A 24 1.43 13.34 3.55
C TRP A 24 1.81 12.65 4.86
N TYR A 25 2.85 11.81 4.83
CA TYR A 25 3.25 10.98 5.97
C TYR A 25 4.29 11.63 6.89
N ASN A 26 4.82 12.81 6.53
CA ASN A 26 5.78 13.54 7.37
C ASN A 26 5.10 14.32 8.50
N ASP A 27 3.80 14.57 8.40
CA ASP A 27 2.98 15.25 9.41
C ASP A 27 1.70 14.44 9.72
N PRO A 28 1.84 13.23 10.30
CA PRO A 28 0.72 12.33 10.51
C PRO A 28 -0.31 12.88 11.51
N GLU A 29 0.11 13.71 12.48
CA GLU A 29 -0.78 14.29 13.50
C GLU A 29 -1.81 15.25 12.90
N ASN A 30 -1.43 16.00 11.86
CA ASN A 30 -2.35 16.91 11.16
C ASN A 30 -3.02 16.28 9.93
N HIS A 31 -2.65 15.04 9.57
CA HIS A 31 -3.23 14.32 8.45
C HIS A 31 -4.58 13.70 8.82
N GLN A 32 -5.58 13.83 7.93
CA GLN A 32 -6.97 13.44 8.21
C GLN A 32 -7.13 11.98 8.69
N CYS A 33 -6.44 11.05 8.03
CA CYS A 33 -6.45 9.62 8.39
C CYS A 33 -5.41 9.25 9.46
N LEU A 34 -4.15 9.66 9.25
CA LEU A 34 -3.03 9.22 10.08
C LEU A 34 -3.08 9.73 11.51
N LYS A 35 -3.75 10.86 11.80
CA LYS A 35 -3.96 11.33 13.18
C LYS A 35 -4.52 10.24 14.10
N CYS A 36 -5.31 9.31 13.55
CA CYS A 36 -5.79 8.12 14.24
C CYS A 36 -5.03 6.85 13.81
N HIS A 37 -4.75 6.68 12.52
CA HIS A 37 -4.20 5.44 11.97
C HIS A 37 -2.69 5.25 12.15
N SER A 38 -1.92 6.25 12.60
CA SER A 38 -0.50 6.06 12.96
C SER A 38 -0.29 5.80 14.45
N HIS A 39 -1.37 5.62 15.24
CA HIS A 39 -1.30 5.53 16.69
C HIS A 39 -2.06 4.32 17.25
N PRO A 40 -1.60 3.73 18.37
CA PRO A 40 -2.31 2.63 19.04
C PRO A 40 -3.59 3.08 19.75
N THR A 41 -3.80 4.39 19.92
CA THR A 41 -5.00 4.97 20.50
C THR A 41 -5.44 6.17 19.70
N TYR A 42 -6.75 6.44 19.70
CA TYR A 42 -7.31 7.66 19.14
C TYR A 42 -8.36 8.24 20.08
N THR A 43 -8.63 9.53 19.93
CA THR A 43 -9.63 10.27 20.69
C THR A 43 -10.68 10.81 19.73
N PHE A 44 -11.94 10.82 20.14
CA PHE A 44 -13.03 11.43 19.40
C PHE A 44 -14.10 11.97 20.34
N HIS A 45 -14.89 12.90 19.83
CA HIS A 45 -16.07 13.44 20.51
C HIS A 45 -17.28 12.52 20.30
N ASN A 46 -17.82 11.94 21.37
CA ASN A 46 -19.09 11.22 21.32
C ASN A 46 -20.25 12.21 21.43
N SER A 47 -20.84 12.57 20.30
CA SER A 47 -21.97 13.51 20.22
C SER A 47 -23.25 13.01 20.89
N LEU A 48 -23.39 11.70 21.10
CA LEU A 48 -24.56 11.11 21.77
C LEU A 48 -24.50 11.30 23.29
N MET A 49 -23.28 11.32 23.84
CA MET A 49 -23.02 11.48 25.29
C MET A 49 -22.43 12.85 25.66
N ASP A 50 -22.13 13.68 24.67
CA ASP A 50 -21.42 14.96 24.81
C ASP A 50 -20.12 14.83 25.63
N SER A 51 -19.29 13.86 25.26
CA SER A 51 -18.07 13.54 25.99
C SER A 51 -16.92 13.14 25.08
N GLU A 52 -15.69 13.50 25.47
CA GLU A 52 -14.47 13.00 24.82
C GLU A 52 -14.19 11.55 25.22
N GLU A 53 -13.99 10.70 24.23
CA GLU A 53 -13.66 9.29 24.43
C GLU A 53 -12.30 8.97 23.84
N LYS A 54 -11.50 8.19 24.59
CA LYS A 54 -10.27 7.58 24.10
C LYS A 54 -10.45 6.08 23.93
N ARG A 55 -9.99 5.54 22.80
CA ARG A 55 -10.11 4.12 22.46
C ARG A 55 -8.79 3.56 21.91
N LEU A 56 -8.67 2.23 21.95
CA LEU A 56 -7.59 1.52 21.26
C LEU A 56 -7.90 1.42 19.77
N MET A 57 -6.89 1.65 18.93
CA MET A 57 -6.97 1.35 17.51
C MET A 57 -6.87 -0.17 17.31
N ASN A 58 -7.59 -0.69 16.32
CA ASN A 58 -7.38 -2.07 15.90
C ASN A 58 -5.92 -2.22 15.44
N PRO A 59 -5.13 -3.15 16.01
CA PRO A 59 -3.72 -3.28 15.65
C PRO A 59 -3.47 -3.55 14.16
N PHE A 60 -4.45 -4.10 13.44
CA PHE A 60 -4.36 -4.32 11.99
C PHE A 60 -4.56 -3.04 11.15
N PHE A 61 -5.00 -1.94 11.76
CA PHE A 61 -5.22 -0.65 11.11
C PHE A 61 -4.23 0.43 11.56
N ILE A 62 -3.19 0.04 12.29
CA ILE A 62 -2.08 0.94 12.65
C ILE A 62 -1.05 0.89 11.52
N LEU A 63 -0.73 2.06 10.96
CA LEU A 63 0.19 2.24 9.85
C LEU A 63 1.50 2.85 10.34
N ASP A 64 2.61 2.24 9.93
CA ASP A 64 3.94 2.80 10.14
C ASP A 64 4.26 3.81 9.03
N THR A 65 4.30 5.08 9.40
CA THR A 65 4.52 6.19 8.47
C THR A 65 5.91 6.18 7.83
N LEU A 66 6.92 5.62 8.51
CA LEU A 66 8.26 5.47 7.93
C LEU A 66 8.23 4.46 6.79
N THR A 67 7.56 3.33 7.00
CA THR A 67 7.41 2.29 5.97
C THR A 67 6.51 2.76 4.81
N LEU A 68 5.42 3.49 5.10
CA LEU A 68 4.60 4.13 4.06
C LEU A 68 5.45 5.04 3.16
N ASN A 69 6.30 5.89 3.77
CA ASN A 69 7.15 6.84 3.05
C ASN A 69 8.32 6.17 2.29
N ALA A 70 8.67 4.94 2.64
CA ALA A 70 9.63 4.13 1.90
C ALA A 70 9.00 3.39 0.71
N GLY A 71 7.67 3.22 0.71
CA GLY A 71 6.92 2.48 -0.30
C GLY A 71 6.86 3.17 -1.67
N VAL A 72 6.57 2.38 -2.71
CA VAL A 72 6.45 2.87 -4.10
C VAL A 72 5.25 3.80 -4.32
N HIS A 73 4.24 3.71 -3.47
CA HIS A 73 3.00 4.48 -3.56
C HIS A 73 2.99 5.75 -2.69
N LYS A 74 4.12 6.14 -2.11
CA LYS A 74 4.20 7.24 -1.14
C LYS A 74 3.71 8.62 -1.60
N GLN A 75 3.52 8.79 -2.90
CA GLN A 75 3.01 10.04 -3.46
C GLN A 75 1.48 10.15 -3.36
N PHE A 76 0.79 9.02 -3.19
CA PHE A 76 -0.66 8.97 -3.05
C PHE A 76 -1.10 9.31 -1.64
N ASP A 77 -2.17 10.08 -1.53
CA ASP A 77 -2.94 10.21 -0.30
C ASP A 77 -3.85 8.98 -0.11
N CYS A 78 -4.32 8.78 1.11
CA CYS A 78 -5.20 7.67 1.49
C CYS A 78 -6.45 7.65 0.62
N MET A 79 -7.01 8.83 0.33
CA MET A 79 -8.27 8.98 -0.42
C MET A 79 -8.11 8.80 -1.94
N ASP A 80 -6.88 8.66 -2.44
CA ASP A 80 -6.65 8.26 -3.83
C ASP A 80 -7.05 6.79 -4.07
N CYS A 81 -7.05 5.99 -3.00
CA CYS A 81 -7.42 4.57 -3.03
C CYS A 81 -8.68 4.25 -2.21
N HIS A 82 -8.95 5.02 -1.15
CA HIS A 82 -10.10 4.86 -0.26
C HIS A 82 -11.16 5.93 -0.53
N SER A 83 -12.43 5.62 -0.25
CA SER A 83 -13.52 6.59 -0.40
C SER A 83 -13.34 7.83 0.49
N TYR A 84 -13.62 9.01 -0.05
CA TYR A 84 -13.64 10.29 0.68
C TYR A 84 -14.59 10.28 1.88
N GLU A 85 -15.55 9.35 1.94
CA GLU A 85 -16.48 9.21 3.06
C GLU A 85 -15.77 8.79 4.37
N TYR A 86 -14.54 8.26 4.29
CA TYR A 86 -13.70 8.03 5.46
C TYR A 86 -13.26 9.31 6.18
N GLU A 87 -13.47 10.50 5.61
CA GLU A 87 -13.24 11.76 6.32
C GLU A 87 -14.17 11.95 7.53
N SER A 88 -15.31 11.25 7.55
CA SER A 88 -16.29 11.32 8.64
C SER A 88 -16.08 10.22 9.66
N TYR A 89 -16.09 10.58 10.95
CA TYR A 89 -16.05 9.64 12.07
C TYR A 89 -17.32 9.76 12.94
N PRO A 90 -17.94 8.65 13.40
CA PRO A 90 -17.59 7.25 13.11
C PRO A 90 -17.73 6.89 11.64
N HIS A 91 -16.76 6.14 11.11
CA HIS A 91 -16.81 5.69 9.72
C HIS A 91 -18.03 4.81 9.48
N ASN A 92 -18.68 4.99 8.33
CA ASN A 92 -19.78 4.10 7.95
C ASN A 92 -19.25 2.66 7.74
N SER A 93 -19.97 1.66 8.28
CA SER A 93 -19.62 0.25 8.16
C SER A 93 -19.57 -0.24 6.73
N GLU A 94 -20.43 0.29 5.85
CA GLU A 94 -20.50 -0.13 4.45
C GLU A 94 -19.24 0.21 3.66
N LEU A 95 -18.46 1.21 4.08
CA LEU A 95 -17.20 1.59 3.42
C LEU A 95 -16.17 0.47 3.39
N LYS A 96 -16.31 -0.55 4.26
CA LYS A 96 -15.44 -1.74 4.26
C LYS A 96 -15.78 -2.75 3.17
N LEU A 97 -16.97 -2.62 2.58
CA LEU A 97 -17.47 -3.47 1.52
C LEU A 97 -17.27 -2.86 0.14
N GLU A 98 -16.81 -1.60 0.09
CA GLU A 98 -16.52 -0.94 -1.17
C GLU A 98 -15.32 -1.60 -1.87
N PRO A 99 -15.43 -1.83 -3.18
CA PRO A 99 -14.31 -2.33 -3.95
C PRO A 99 -13.21 -1.27 -3.99
N LEU A 100 -11.99 -1.68 -3.68
CA LEU A 100 -10.80 -0.85 -3.85
C LEU A 100 -10.29 -0.94 -5.29
N ALA A 101 -9.58 0.09 -5.73
CA ALA A 101 -8.83 0.05 -6.97
C ALA A 101 -7.85 -1.14 -6.97
N THR A 102 -7.91 -1.94 -8.02
CA THR A 102 -6.98 -3.02 -8.29
C THR A 102 -5.68 -2.46 -8.85
N CYS A 103 -4.62 -3.27 -8.83
CA CYS A 103 -3.33 -2.84 -9.40
C CYS A 103 -3.45 -2.51 -10.89
N LEU A 104 -4.26 -3.27 -11.64
CA LEU A 104 -4.43 -3.08 -13.07
C LEU A 104 -5.28 -1.86 -13.43
N ASP A 105 -6.08 -1.32 -12.50
CA ASP A 105 -6.82 -0.07 -12.73
C ASP A 105 -5.88 1.14 -12.93
N CYS A 106 -4.63 1.06 -12.43
CA CYS A 106 -3.60 2.07 -12.65
C CYS A 106 -2.40 1.58 -13.47
N HIS A 107 -2.05 0.29 -13.36
CA HIS A 107 -0.88 -0.28 -14.04
C HIS A 107 -1.20 -0.98 -15.36
N GLY A 108 -2.47 -1.24 -15.65
CA GLY A 108 -2.92 -1.91 -16.86
C GLY A 108 -3.26 -0.91 -17.97
N GLY A 109 -2.97 -1.27 -19.22
CA GLY A 109 -3.37 -0.50 -20.41
C GLY A 109 -2.68 0.85 -20.59
N ASP A 110 -1.68 1.16 -19.75
CA ASP A 110 -0.91 2.41 -19.80
C ASP A 110 0.52 2.14 -20.32
N ASP A 111 0.87 2.80 -21.43
CA ASP A 111 2.18 2.71 -22.07
C ASP A 111 3.34 3.07 -21.13
N THR A 112 3.09 3.89 -20.11
CA THR A 112 4.06 4.25 -19.06
C THR A 112 4.53 3.02 -18.27
N PHE A 113 3.65 2.02 -18.10
CA PHE A 113 3.92 0.81 -17.32
C PHE A 113 4.13 -0.44 -18.19
N ALA A 114 3.97 -0.34 -19.52
CA ALA A 114 4.07 -1.48 -20.45
C ALA A 114 5.38 -2.28 -20.32
N THR A 115 6.50 -1.62 -19.97
CA THR A 115 7.80 -2.28 -19.74
C THR A 115 7.77 -3.30 -18.60
N TYR A 116 6.85 -3.14 -17.64
CA TYR A 116 6.70 -4.02 -16.48
C TYR A 116 5.79 -5.21 -16.73
N GLN A 117 5.02 -5.21 -17.83
CA GLN A 117 4.19 -6.32 -18.27
C GLN A 117 3.18 -6.81 -17.21
N PHE A 118 2.51 -5.89 -16.51
CA PHE A 118 1.61 -6.23 -15.39
C PHE A 118 0.47 -7.16 -15.81
N GLU A 119 -0.06 -7.02 -17.01
CA GLU A 119 -1.12 -7.89 -17.54
C GLU A 119 -0.62 -9.32 -17.73
N LYS A 120 0.59 -9.47 -18.27
CA LYS A 120 1.22 -10.78 -18.40
C LYS A 120 1.50 -11.39 -17.02
N ILE A 121 1.91 -10.58 -16.05
CA ILE A 121 2.11 -11.05 -14.68
C ILE A 121 0.77 -11.52 -14.08
N ASP A 122 -0.32 -10.77 -14.27
CA ASP A 122 -1.66 -11.18 -13.82
C ASP A 122 -2.09 -12.52 -14.45
N GLU A 123 -1.85 -12.69 -15.77
CA GLU A 123 -2.10 -13.96 -16.47
C GLU A 123 -1.33 -15.13 -15.86
N GLU A 124 -0.07 -14.93 -15.44
CA GLU A 124 0.73 -15.99 -14.80
C GLU A 124 0.31 -16.22 -13.34
N VAL A 125 -0.09 -15.18 -12.60
CA VAL A 125 -0.63 -15.32 -11.24
C VAL A 125 -1.91 -16.18 -11.26
N ARG A 126 -2.78 -16.00 -12.26
CA ARG A 126 -3.99 -16.80 -12.45
C ARG A 126 -3.73 -18.28 -12.74
N LYS A 127 -2.50 -18.65 -13.12
CA LYS A 127 -2.07 -20.05 -13.34
C LYS A 127 -1.36 -20.64 -12.12
N SER A 128 -1.23 -19.87 -11.03
CA SER A 128 -0.49 -20.29 -9.84
C SER A 128 -1.34 -21.15 -8.93
N ILE A 129 -0.67 -21.97 -8.11
CA ILE A 129 -1.33 -22.77 -7.06
C ILE A 129 -2.14 -21.90 -6.08
N HIS A 130 -1.72 -20.65 -5.86
CA HIS A 130 -2.45 -19.73 -5.00
C HIS A 130 -3.81 -19.35 -5.57
N PHE A 131 -3.87 -19.13 -6.89
CA PHE A 131 -5.13 -18.88 -7.58
C PHE A 131 -5.99 -20.15 -7.66
N ASP A 132 -5.38 -21.32 -7.88
CA ASP A 132 -6.12 -22.59 -7.88
C ASP A 132 -6.80 -22.87 -6.52
N VAL A 133 -6.15 -22.51 -5.41
CA VAL A 133 -6.66 -22.75 -4.04
C VAL A 133 -7.62 -21.66 -3.58
N TYR A 134 -7.30 -20.38 -3.82
CA TYR A 134 -8.04 -19.24 -3.24
C TYR A 134 -8.91 -18.48 -4.26
N GLY A 135 -8.84 -18.88 -5.54
CA GLY A 135 -9.67 -18.37 -6.62
C GLY A 135 -9.44 -16.90 -6.94
N GLU A 136 -10.50 -16.24 -7.40
CA GLU A 136 -10.48 -14.83 -7.82
C GLU A 136 -10.12 -13.84 -6.70
N HIS A 137 -10.16 -14.28 -5.44
CA HIS A 137 -9.75 -13.47 -4.30
C HIS A 137 -8.21 -13.44 -4.12
N PHE A 138 -7.45 -14.28 -4.84
CA PHE A 138 -5.99 -14.23 -4.83
C PHE A 138 -5.49 -13.21 -5.85
N THR A 139 -5.33 -11.98 -5.40
CA THR A 139 -4.86 -10.85 -6.21
C THR A 139 -3.43 -10.46 -5.84
N CYS A 140 -2.83 -9.55 -6.62
CA CYS A 140 -1.47 -9.04 -6.39
C CYS A 140 -1.26 -8.54 -4.95
N SER A 141 -2.29 -7.97 -4.31
CA SER A 141 -2.21 -7.42 -2.96
C SER A 141 -2.06 -8.46 -1.85
N LYS A 142 -2.28 -9.76 -2.16
CA LYS A 142 -2.00 -10.85 -1.22
C LYS A 142 -0.50 -11.04 -0.96
N CYS A 143 0.36 -10.61 -1.88
CA CYS A 143 1.81 -10.61 -1.71
C CYS A 143 2.38 -9.18 -1.61
N HIS A 144 1.80 -8.23 -2.35
CA HIS A 144 2.28 -6.85 -2.45
C HIS A 144 1.39 -5.89 -1.66
N SER A 145 1.84 -5.47 -0.48
CA SER A 145 1.14 -4.43 0.30
C SER A 145 1.07 -3.11 -0.47
N GLN A 146 -0.14 -2.64 -0.79
CA GLN A 146 -0.33 -1.34 -1.45
C GLN A 146 0.17 -0.16 -0.60
N HIS A 147 0.21 -0.33 0.72
CA HIS A 147 0.72 0.65 1.66
C HIS A 147 2.25 0.69 1.74
N THR A 148 2.92 -0.47 1.66
CA THR A 148 4.32 -0.61 2.11
C THR A 148 5.25 -1.33 1.14
N TYR A 149 4.76 -1.75 -0.03
CA TYR A 149 5.60 -2.43 -1.01
C TYR A 149 6.75 -1.54 -1.50
N ALA A 150 7.94 -2.12 -1.55
CA ALA A 150 9.17 -1.51 -2.00
C ALA A 150 9.79 -2.37 -3.11
N ALA A 151 10.26 -1.73 -4.18
CA ALA A 151 10.94 -2.41 -5.28
C ALA A 151 12.42 -2.70 -4.94
N THR A 152 12.67 -3.43 -3.85
CA THR A 152 14.03 -3.67 -3.29
C THR A 152 15.01 -4.20 -4.34
N ALA A 153 14.57 -5.09 -5.24
CA ALA A 153 15.38 -5.62 -6.33
C ALA A 153 15.90 -4.56 -7.32
N ARG A 154 15.31 -3.36 -7.35
CA ARG A 154 15.74 -2.23 -8.20
C ARG A 154 16.61 -1.23 -7.44
N ASN A 155 16.53 -1.24 -6.10
CA ASN A 155 17.08 -0.18 -5.26
C ASN A 155 18.24 -0.66 -4.38
N SER A 156 18.43 -1.98 -4.23
CA SER A 156 19.54 -2.57 -3.47
C SER A 156 20.50 -3.31 -4.39
N ASN A 157 21.78 -3.27 -4.04
CA ASN A 157 22.83 -4.12 -4.63
C ASN A 157 23.17 -5.33 -3.73
N ASN A 158 22.50 -5.47 -2.59
CA ASN A 158 22.72 -6.57 -1.65
C ASN A 158 21.76 -7.72 -1.95
N VAL A 159 22.28 -8.81 -2.50
CA VAL A 159 21.50 -9.99 -2.87
C VAL A 159 20.74 -10.58 -1.68
N LEU A 160 21.37 -10.65 -0.49
CA LEU A 160 20.72 -11.19 0.71
C LEU A 160 19.52 -10.34 1.14
N GLU A 161 19.62 -9.02 1.00
CA GLU A 161 18.51 -8.12 1.29
C GLU A 161 17.34 -8.33 0.32
N ILE A 162 17.64 -8.46 -0.97
CA ILE A 162 16.64 -8.71 -2.03
C ILE A 162 15.93 -10.05 -1.80
N VAL A 163 16.70 -11.11 -1.53
CA VAL A 163 16.17 -12.46 -1.28
C VAL A 163 15.32 -12.47 -0.02
N ASN A 164 15.83 -11.94 1.10
CA ASN A 164 15.07 -11.89 2.34
C ASN A 164 13.76 -11.10 2.17
N TYR A 165 13.81 -9.89 1.58
CA TYR A 165 12.61 -9.08 1.35
C TYR A 165 11.56 -9.81 0.49
N SER A 166 12.00 -10.50 -0.57
CA SER A 166 11.11 -11.26 -1.45
C SER A 166 10.50 -12.47 -0.71
N ASN A 167 11.32 -13.20 0.06
CA ASN A 167 10.87 -14.36 0.84
C ASN A 167 9.87 -13.96 1.94
N GLN A 168 10.02 -12.79 2.56
CA GLN A 168 9.08 -12.32 3.58
C GLN A 168 7.65 -12.17 3.06
N MET A 169 7.43 -11.94 1.77
CA MET A 169 6.08 -11.90 1.19
C MET A 169 5.40 -13.26 1.29
N CYS A 170 6.12 -14.34 0.96
CA CYS A 170 5.65 -15.72 1.08
C CYS A 170 5.45 -16.12 2.55
N LEU A 171 6.46 -15.82 3.38
CA LEU A 171 6.47 -16.16 4.80
C LEU A 171 5.42 -15.39 5.61
N SER A 172 4.90 -14.28 5.07
CA SER A 172 3.82 -13.51 5.71
C SER A 172 2.56 -14.33 5.98
N CYS A 173 2.31 -15.39 5.19
CA CYS A 173 1.26 -16.38 5.45
C CYS A 173 1.86 -17.74 5.85
N HIS A 174 2.91 -18.21 5.17
CA HIS A 174 3.43 -19.56 5.40
C HIS A 174 4.13 -19.76 6.75
N ASN A 175 4.50 -18.69 7.45
CA ASN A 175 5.03 -18.74 8.82
C ASN A 175 4.04 -18.13 9.85
N ASP A 176 2.80 -17.84 9.43
CA ASP A 176 1.73 -17.33 10.28
C ASP A 176 0.43 -18.10 10.01
N MET A 177 0.18 -19.13 10.82
CA MET A 177 -0.99 -19.99 10.66
C MET A 177 -2.33 -19.24 10.74
N LYS A 178 -2.39 -18.09 11.43
CA LYS A 178 -3.63 -17.30 11.48
C LYS A 178 -3.93 -16.71 10.10
N LYS A 179 -2.91 -16.18 9.43
CA LYS A 179 -3.04 -15.64 8.07
C LYS A 179 -3.21 -16.73 7.03
N TYR A 180 -2.48 -17.84 7.16
CA TYR A 180 -2.61 -18.98 6.26
C TYR A 180 -4.06 -19.51 6.22
N MET A 181 -4.68 -19.70 7.40
CA MET A 181 -6.05 -20.21 7.50
C MET A 181 -7.12 -19.24 6.97
N LEU A 182 -6.79 -17.96 6.70
CA LEU A 182 -7.69 -17.04 6.01
C LEU A 182 -7.76 -17.28 4.50
N VAL A 183 -6.75 -17.96 3.93
CA VAL A 183 -6.58 -18.13 2.49
C VAL A 183 -6.53 -19.58 2.02
N SER A 184 -6.51 -20.53 2.93
CA SER A 184 -6.47 -21.97 2.61
C SER A 184 -7.08 -22.79 3.74
N GLU A 185 -7.82 -23.82 3.36
CA GLU A 185 -8.31 -24.87 4.28
C GLU A 185 -7.40 -26.11 4.29
N HIS A 186 -6.35 -26.12 3.46
CA HIS A 186 -5.42 -27.24 3.31
C HIS A 186 -4.34 -27.20 4.40
N GLY A 187 -3.54 -28.26 4.53
CA GLY A 187 -2.36 -28.23 5.38
C GLY A 187 -1.33 -27.23 4.83
N ASN A 188 -0.75 -26.38 5.70
CA ASN A 188 0.36 -25.51 5.33
C ASN A 188 1.58 -26.37 4.97
N PRO A 189 2.04 -26.37 3.71
CA PRO A 189 3.18 -27.18 3.32
C PRO A 189 4.48 -26.57 3.83
N GLU A 190 5.46 -27.43 4.12
CA GLU A 190 6.82 -27.00 4.37
C GLU A 190 7.42 -26.45 3.08
N LEU A 191 7.68 -25.13 3.04
CA LEU A 191 8.10 -24.43 1.83
C LEU A 191 9.39 -25.01 1.22
N VAL A 192 10.30 -25.51 2.07
CA VAL A 192 11.57 -26.12 1.64
C VAL A 192 11.37 -27.42 0.87
N GLU A 193 10.32 -28.19 1.21
CA GLU A 193 10.00 -29.45 0.54
C GLU A 193 9.36 -29.20 -0.82
N VAL A 194 8.39 -28.27 -0.89
CA VAL A 194 7.69 -27.96 -2.15
C VAL A 194 8.54 -27.14 -3.13
N HIS A 195 9.62 -26.53 -2.65
CA HIS A 195 10.58 -25.77 -3.46
C HIS A 195 11.98 -26.41 -3.51
N ASP A 196 12.09 -27.72 -3.29
CA ASP A 196 13.35 -28.49 -3.31
C ASP A 196 14.22 -28.24 -4.57
N ARG A 197 13.58 -27.98 -5.70
CA ARG A 197 14.21 -27.70 -6.99
C ARG A 197 14.79 -26.29 -7.13
N LEU A 198 14.49 -25.36 -6.22
CA LEU A 198 15.03 -24.00 -6.27
C LEU A 198 16.48 -23.98 -5.77
N PRO A 199 17.41 -23.30 -6.47
CA PRO A 199 18.79 -23.20 -6.03
C PRO A 199 18.94 -22.28 -4.81
N ASN A 200 20.00 -22.51 -4.01
CA ASN A 200 20.39 -21.69 -2.86
C ASN A 200 19.30 -21.56 -1.77
N GLN A 201 18.71 -22.68 -1.33
CA GLN A 201 17.66 -22.70 -0.31
C GLN A 201 18.11 -22.15 1.05
N GLU A 202 19.41 -22.06 1.29
CA GLU A 202 20.02 -21.53 2.52
C GLU A 202 20.08 -19.99 2.60
N LEU A 203 19.74 -19.27 1.52
CA LEU A 203 19.71 -17.81 1.45
C LEU A 203 18.35 -17.22 1.85
#